data_AF-A0A2N6APP9-F1
#
_entry.id   AF-A0A2N6APP9-F1
#
_cell.length_a   1.000
_cell.length_b   1.000
_cell.length_c   1.000
_cell.angle_alpha   90.00
_cell.angle_beta   90.00
_cell.angle_gamma   90.00
#
_symmetry.space_group_name_H-M   'P 1'
#
loop_
_entity.id
_entity.type
_entity.pdbx_description
1 polymer ?
#
loop_
_entity_poly.entity_id
_entity_poly.type
_entity_poly.pdbx_seq_one_letter_code
_entity_poly.pdbx_strand_id
1 'polypeptide(L)'
;MAYRTLVRSRNGLQYAYPWTHRIWSMPGPFATLIDEAAPLSMPGGSPPAHGRRYSIVGNRRESSMTHLPRLITKAALAALIGLGFGLSTAASAAEIESSIARGGKLYDKWFKVIKAETPKDTHPAWPAANTKKKGNVTWRCKSCHGWDGKGKDGAYASGSYKTGIKGINGMAGADTAAIIAVMKDETHALAGKMDDQDFMDLANYVSKGQVDTGKYIDAAAKMPKGGVAAKGEVYFNTLCAQCHGKDGSMPKDMKKTLAKQMSNPWEVMHKILNGQPGEQMPALRALDRQIVVDIMAHLTTLPKSK
;
A
#
# COMPACT_ATOMS: atom_id res chain seq x y z
N MET A 1 -57.47 -3.27 29.46
CA MET A 1 -57.50 -1.85 29.89
C MET A 1 -56.18 -1.22 29.45
N ALA A 2 -56.16 -0.45 28.35
CA ALA A 2 -56.29 1.03 28.33
C ALA A 2 -55.03 1.72 28.92
N TYR A 3 -54.29 2.67 28.31
CA TYR A 3 -54.42 3.47 27.08
C TYR A 3 -53.02 4.02 26.68
N ARG A 4 -52.90 4.42 25.40
CA ARG A 4 -51.85 5.23 24.74
C ARG A 4 -51.34 6.44 25.55
N THR A 5 -50.09 6.89 25.30
CA THR A 5 -49.84 8.21 24.67
C THR A 5 -48.45 8.34 24.03
N LEU A 6 -48.44 8.74 22.76
CA LEU A 6 -47.30 9.33 22.02
C LEU A 6 -47.18 10.81 22.42
N VAL A 7 -45.96 11.30 22.64
CA VAL A 7 -45.67 12.74 22.61
C VAL A 7 -44.49 13.00 21.66
N ARG A 8 -44.81 13.77 20.62
CA ARG A 8 -43.91 14.37 19.65
C ARG A 8 -43.50 15.73 20.19
N SER A 9 -42.21 16.06 20.21
CA SER A 9 -41.73 17.42 20.50
C SER A 9 -40.95 17.97 19.30
N ARG A 10 -41.31 19.19 18.92
CA ARG A 10 -40.72 20.05 17.89
C ARG A 10 -39.96 21.17 18.60
N ASN A 11 -38.81 21.52 18.02
CA ASN A 11 -38.12 22.82 18.06
C ASN A 11 -37.38 23.26 19.33
N GLY A 12 -36.11 23.65 19.08
CA GLY A 12 -35.52 24.88 19.58
C GLY A 12 -34.66 24.76 20.84
N LEU A 13 -33.35 24.98 20.70
CA LEU A 13 -32.67 26.17 21.23
C LEU A 13 -31.14 26.05 21.09
N GLN A 14 -30.56 27.14 20.60
CA GLN A 14 -29.13 27.47 20.64
C GLN A 14 -28.69 27.69 22.10
N TYR A 15 -27.48 27.24 22.46
CA TYR A 15 -26.58 27.85 23.46
C TYR A 15 -25.15 27.38 23.13
N ALA A 16 -24.26 28.25 22.63
CA ALA A 16 -23.39 29.18 23.38
C ALA A 16 -22.23 28.46 24.10
N TYR A 17 -21.03 28.54 23.51
CA TYR A 17 -19.75 28.23 24.16
C TYR A 17 -19.07 29.54 24.58
N PRO A 18 -18.67 29.72 25.84
CA PRO A 18 -17.76 30.78 26.23
C PRO A 18 -16.34 30.20 26.37
N TRP A 19 -15.38 30.67 25.57
CA TRP A 19 -13.98 30.57 25.95
C TRP A 19 -13.31 31.93 25.78
N THR A 20 -12.82 32.40 26.91
CA THR A 20 -12.23 33.70 27.16
C THR A 20 -10.84 33.79 26.55
N HIS A 21 -10.54 34.95 25.98
CA HIS A 21 -9.20 35.35 25.58
C HIS A 21 -8.29 35.45 26.79
N ARG A 22 -7.11 34.82 26.73
CA ARG A 22 -5.96 35.18 27.56
C ARG A 22 -4.75 35.40 26.66
N ILE A 23 -4.46 36.67 26.47
CA ILE A 23 -3.29 37.21 25.78
C ILE A 23 -2.09 37.05 26.71
N TRP A 24 -0.99 36.48 26.22
CA TRP A 24 0.33 36.58 26.84
C TRP A 24 1.27 37.25 25.83
N SER A 25 1.73 38.44 26.19
CA SER A 25 2.78 39.19 25.51
C SER A 25 4.14 38.78 26.08
N MET A 26 5.11 38.54 25.21
CA MET A 26 6.54 38.63 25.55
C MET A 26 7.31 39.33 24.41
N PRO A 27 8.33 40.15 24.71
CA PRO A 27 9.05 40.96 23.74
C PRO A 27 10.36 40.29 23.27
N GLY A 28 10.77 40.56 22.03
CA GLY A 28 12.13 40.28 21.55
C GLY A 28 12.29 40.42 20.03
N PRO A 29 13.37 41.04 19.52
CA PRO A 29 13.35 41.73 18.23
C PRO A 29 13.99 40.92 17.11
N PHE A 30 13.35 40.87 15.93
CA PHE A 30 14.06 40.72 14.66
C PHE A 30 13.23 41.39 13.56
N ALA A 31 13.68 42.56 13.13
CA ALA A 31 13.23 43.20 11.92
C ALA A 31 13.93 42.53 10.73
N THR A 32 13.16 42.06 9.75
CA THR A 32 13.62 41.91 8.38
C THR A 32 12.46 42.21 7.44
N LEU A 33 12.72 43.17 6.56
CA LEU A 33 11.85 43.70 5.52
C LEU A 33 11.40 42.59 4.57
N ILE A 34 10.11 42.56 4.23
CA ILE A 34 9.62 41.89 3.03
C ILE A 34 8.75 42.90 2.28
N ASP A 35 9.21 43.20 1.08
CA ASP A 35 8.69 44.18 0.14
C ASP A 35 7.43 43.64 -0.57
N GLU A 36 6.62 44.58 -1.06
CA GLU A 36 5.28 44.44 -1.61
C GLU A 36 5.19 43.53 -2.85
N ALA A 37 4.15 42.70 -2.92
CA ALA A 37 3.73 42.02 -4.15
C ALA A 37 2.28 42.40 -4.48
N ALA A 38 2.11 43.08 -5.61
CA ALA A 38 0.83 43.50 -6.19
C ALA A 38 -0.01 42.31 -6.72
N PRO A 39 -1.36 42.39 -6.71
CA PRO A 39 -2.21 41.34 -7.25
C PRO A 39 -2.52 41.53 -8.75
N LEU A 40 -2.29 40.47 -9.55
CA LEU A 40 -2.77 40.36 -10.92
C LEU A 40 -4.21 39.80 -10.95
N SER A 41 -5.07 40.55 -11.64
CA SER A 41 -6.48 40.28 -11.88
C SER A 41 -6.69 39.23 -12.99
N MET A 42 -7.67 38.34 -12.79
CA MET A 42 -8.20 37.41 -13.79
C MET A 42 -9.62 37.85 -14.18
N PRO A 43 -10.02 37.89 -15.46
CA PRO A 43 -11.41 38.10 -15.83
C PRO A 43 -12.15 36.77 -15.98
N GLY A 44 -13.30 36.67 -15.31
CA GLY A 44 -14.27 35.59 -15.43
C GLY A 44 -15.17 35.75 -16.65
N GLY A 45 -15.64 34.62 -17.19
CA GLY A 45 -16.67 34.55 -18.23
C GLY A 45 -17.64 33.42 -17.93
N SER A 46 -18.91 33.77 -17.78
CA SER A 46 -20.07 32.86 -17.75
C SER A 46 -21.07 33.30 -18.85
N PRO A 47 -21.95 32.39 -19.32
CA PRO A 47 -22.44 32.38 -20.70
C PRO A 47 -23.84 33.01 -20.85
N PRO A 48 -24.35 33.20 -22.08
CA PRO A 48 -25.77 33.44 -22.28
C PRO A 48 -26.51 32.28 -22.95
N ALA A 49 -27.75 32.14 -22.48
CA ALA A 49 -28.78 31.26 -22.96
C ALA A 49 -29.61 31.86 -24.11
N HIS A 50 -30.34 30.95 -24.76
CA HIS A 50 -31.38 31.08 -25.79
C HIS A 50 -32.25 32.35 -25.85
N GLY A 51 -32.67 32.71 -27.07
CA GLY A 51 -33.97 33.39 -27.24
C GLY A 51 -34.30 34.01 -28.61
N ARG A 52 -35.01 33.24 -29.45
CA ARG A 52 -36.11 33.62 -30.37
C ARG A 52 -35.87 34.45 -31.67
N ARG A 53 -36.16 33.77 -32.78
CA ARG A 53 -37.09 34.05 -33.92
C ARG A 53 -37.18 35.48 -34.48
N TYR A 54 -37.06 35.64 -35.80
CA TYR A 54 -38.15 35.97 -36.74
C TYR A 54 -37.70 35.78 -38.21
N SER A 55 -38.67 35.37 -39.05
CA SER A 55 -38.59 35.09 -40.50
C SER A 55 -38.30 36.33 -41.36
N ILE A 56 -37.85 36.13 -42.61
CA ILE A 56 -38.48 36.64 -43.86
C ILE A 56 -37.77 36.07 -45.10
N VAL A 57 -38.57 35.39 -45.92
CA VAL A 57 -38.66 35.33 -47.40
C VAL A 57 -37.51 35.89 -48.25
N GLY A 58 -37.03 35.12 -49.24
CA GLY A 58 -36.30 35.74 -50.36
C GLY A 58 -35.55 34.82 -51.32
N ASN A 59 -36.30 34.19 -52.22
CA ASN A 59 -35.97 33.93 -53.62
C ASN A 59 -34.79 33.03 -54.09
N ARG A 60 -35.21 32.09 -54.92
CA ARG A 60 -34.55 31.13 -55.79
C ARG A 60 -33.55 31.77 -56.76
N ARG A 61 -32.33 31.22 -56.88
CA ARG A 61 -31.61 31.07 -58.16
C ARG A 61 -30.78 29.79 -58.16
N GLU A 62 -31.12 28.91 -59.09
CA GLU A 62 -30.30 27.81 -59.54
C GLU A 62 -29.04 28.35 -60.24
N SER A 63 -27.90 27.71 -60.02
CA SER A 63 -26.75 27.76 -60.93
C SER A 63 -25.96 26.46 -60.79
N SER A 64 -26.27 25.56 -61.73
CA SER A 64 -25.34 24.75 -62.55
C SER A 64 -24.10 24.11 -61.91
N MET A 65 -24.15 22.78 -61.95
CA MET A 65 -23.05 21.81 -62.08
C MET A 65 -21.71 22.37 -62.60
N THR A 66 -20.63 22.02 -61.90
CA THR A 66 -19.39 21.57 -62.53
C THR A 66 -18.76 20.47 -61.68
N HIS A 67 -18.66 19.28 -62.27
CA HIS A 67 -17.85 18.15 -61.79
C HIS A 67 -16.36 18.52 -61.76
N LEU A 68 -15.64 18.12 -60.71
CA LEU A 68 -14.20 17.80 -60.75
C LEU A 68 -13.87 16.85 -59.57
N PRO A 69 -12.77 16.06 -59.62
CA PRO A 69 -12.81 14.64 -59.33
C PRO A 69 -12.27 14.29 -57.93
N ARG A 70 -12.67 13.09 -57.49
CA ARG A 70 -12.14 12.37 -56.33
C ARG A 70 -10.61 12.28 -56.35
N LEU A 71 -9.94 13.13 -55.57
CA LEU A 71 -8.57 12.88 -55.10
C LEU A 71 -8.43 13.47 -53.68
N ILE A 72 -9.02 12.79 -52.70
CA ILE A 72 -8.68 13.01 -51.28
C ILE A 72 -7.98 11.75 -50.79
N THR A 73 -6.65 11.80 -50.93
CA THR A 73 -5.68 11.47 -49.88
C THR A 73 -6.01 10.30 -48.96
N LYS A 74 -5.51 9.11 -49.34
CA LYS A 74 -5.18 8.02 -48.41
C LYS A 74 -4.03 8.46 -47.48
N ALA A 75 -4.29 9.34 -46.52
CA ALA A 75 -3.26 9.80 -45.58
C ALA A 75 -3.81 10.10 -44.17
N ALA A 76 -4.90 9.44 -43.76
CA ALA A 76 -5.50 9.63 -42.43
C ALA A 76 -5.62 8.33 -41.60
N LEU A 77 -4.95 7.24 -41.99
CA LEU A 77 -5.06 5.94 -41.30
C LEU A 77 -3.74 5.42 -40.73
N ALA A 78 -2.69 6.25 -40.62
CA ALA A 78 -1.40 5.85 -40.03
C ALA A 78 -1.12 6.50 -38.67
N ALA A 79 -1.94 7.43 -38.19
CA ALA A 79 -1.70 8.15 -36.93
C ALA A 79 -2.46 7.59 -35.71
N LEU A 80 -3.37 6.63 -35.89
CA LEU A 80 -4.18 6.07 -34.77
C LEU A 80 -3.62 4.79 -34.16
N ILE A 81 -2.57 4.18 -34.74
CA ILE A 81 -2.00 2.93 -34.22
C ILE A 81 -0.87 3.20 -33.19
N GLY A 82 -0.29 4.39 -33.17
CA GLY A 82 0.81 4.75 -32.26
C GLY A 82 0.40 5.06 -30.81
N LEU A 83 -0.86 5.40 -30.56
CA LEU A 83 -1.35 5.77 -29.22
C LEU A 83 -1.81 4.58 -28.35
N GLY A 84 -1.98 3.38 -28.92
CA GLY A 84 -2.43 2.20 -28.18
C GLY A 84 -1.35 1.51 -27.33
N PHE A 85 -0.08 1.66 -27.69
CA PHE A 85 1.02 0.94 -27.02
C PHE A 85 1.49 1.58 -25.70
N GLY A 86 1.24 2.88 -25.49
CA GLY A 86 1.69 3.60 -24.28
C GLY A 86 0.79 3.40 -23.06
N LEU A 87 -0.51 3.11 -23.26
CA LEU A 87 -1.46 2.96 -22.15
C LEU A 87 -1.40 1.57 -21.48
N SER A 88 -1.03 0.52 -22.22
CA SER A 88 -1.06 -0.87 -21.73
C SER A 88 0.06 -1.21 -20.74
N THR A 89 1.23 -0.56 -20.85
CA THR A 89 2.40 -0.88 -20.02
C THR A 89 2.25 -0.36 -18.59
N ALA A 90 1.71 0.85 -18.41
CA ALA A 90 1.50 1.43 -17.08
C ALA A 90 0.41 0.68 -16.28
N ALA A 91 -0.69 0.27 -16.93
CA ALA A 91 -1.72 -0.55 -16.30
C ALA A 91 -1.17 -1.92 -15.87
N SER A 92 -0.36 -2.56 -16.72
CA SER A 92 0.31 -3.82 -16.36
C SER A 92 1.30 -3.68 -15.20
N ALA A 93 1.98 -2.52 -15.07
CA ALA A 93 2.89 -2.23 -13.98
C ALA A 93 2.16 -1.93 -12.65
N ALA A 94 0.98 -1.31 -12.70
CA ALA A 94 0.15 -1.09 -11.51
C ALA A 94 -0.41 -2.41 -10.95
N GLU A 95 -0.87 -3.31 -11.84
CA GLU A 95 -1.37 -4.64 -11.47
C GLU A 95 -0.27 -5.54 -10.87
N ILE A 96 0.99 -5.43 -11.32
CA ILE A 96 2.06 -6.27 -10.76
C ILE A 96 2.45 -5.87 -9.33
N GLU A 97 2.48 -4.57 -8.99
CA GLU A 97 2.85 -4.14 -7.62
C GLU A 97 1.78 -4.51 -6.59
N SER A 98 0.50 -4.39 -6.94
CA SER A 98 -0.60 -4.82 -6.07
C SER A 98 -0.61 -6.34 -5.88
N SER A 99 -0.38 -7.10 -6.96
CA SER A 99 -0.21 -8.56 -6.93
C SER A 99 0.97 -8.97 -6.04
N ILE A 100 2.13 -8.34 -6.20
CA ILE A 100 3.31 -8.59 -5.36
C ILE A 100 3.03 -8.27 -3.89
N ALA A 101 2.40 -7.13 -3.61
CA ALA A 101 2.08 -6.74 -2.23
C ALA A 101 1.11 -7.73 -1.57
N ARG A 102 0.09 -8.21 -2.31
CA ARG A 102 -0.79 -9.27 -1.85
C ARG A 102 -0.04 -10.59 -1.64
N GLY A 103 0.85 -10.95 -2.55
CA GLY A 103 1.76 -12.10 -2.42
C GLY A 103 2.62 -12.04 -1.17
N GLY A 104 3.12 -10.86 -0.80
CA GLY A 104 3.84 -10.66 0.46
C GLY A 104 2.96 -10.91 1.70
N LYS A 105 1.68 -10.55 1.67
CA LYS A 105 0.73 -10.91 2.76
C LYS A 105 0.50 -12.42 2.82
N LEU A 106 0.36 -13.07 1.67
CA LEU A 106 0.23 -14.53 1.60
C LEU A 106 1.47 -15.23 2.18
N TYR A 107 2.67 -14.75 1.82
CA TYR A 107 3.95 -15.23 2.34
C TYR A 107 4.04 -15.15 3.87
N ASP A 108 3.50 -14.07 4.45
CA ASP A 108 3.36 -13.92 5.89
C ASP A 108 2.37 -14.95 6.46
N LYS A 109 1.11 -14.93 6.01
CA LYS A 109 0.04 -15.73 6.62
C LYS A 109 -1.16 -15.93 5.69
N TRP A 110 -0.94 -16.73 4.63
CA TRP A 110 -1.93 -17.02 3.59
C TRP A 110 -3.34 -17.31 4.09
N PHE A 111 -3.49 -18.19 5.07
CA PHE A 111 -4.81 -18.61 5.58
C PHE A 111 -5.61 -17.47 6.22
N LYS A 112 -4.95 -16.40 6.71
CA LYS A 112 -5.65 -15.19 7.17
C LYS A 112 -6.03 -14.26 6.04
N VAL A 113 -5.22 -14.19 4.98
CA VAL A 113 -5.52 -13.34 3.80
C VAL A 113 -6.72 -13.89 3.05
N ILE A 114 -6.75 -15.20 2.80
CA ILE A 114 -7.81 -15.85 2.02
C ILE A 114 -8.98 -16.36 2.89
N LYS A 115 -8.93 -16.11 4.20
CA LYS A 115 -9.95 -16.54 5.19
C LYS A 115 -10.18 -18.06 5.22
N ALA A 116 -9.18 -18.85 4.88
CA ALA A 116 -9.22 -20.31 5.01
C ALA A 116 -9.23 -20.76 6.49
N GLU A 117 -9.58 -22.02 6.73
CA GLU A 117 -9.43 -22.63 8.04
C GLU A 117 -7.96 -22.54 8.49
N THR A 118 -7.75 -22.15 9.75
CA THR A 118 -6.39 -22.06 10.30
C THR A 118 -5.83 -23.48 10.51
N PRO A 119 -4.69 -23.84 9.89
CA PRO A 119 -4.09 -25.16 10.06
C PRO A 119 -3.78 -25.45 11.53
N LYS A 120 -4.27 -26.56 12.08
CA LYS A 120 -4.08 -26.91 13.49
C LYS A 120 -2.78 -27.67 13.71
N ASP A 121 -2.46 -28.58 12.80
CA ASP A 121 -1.30 -29.45 12.88
C ASP A 121 -0.01 -28.75 12.44
N THR A 122 1.13 -29.32 12.83
CA THR A 122 2.44 -28.91 12.32
C THR A 122 2.56 -29.28 10.84
N HIS A 123 3.12 -28.37 10.04
CA HIS A 123 3.37 -28.62 8.64
C HIS A 123 4.27 -29.86 8.46
N PRO A 124 3.96 -30.82 7.56
CA PRO A 124 4.72 -32.07 7.42
C PRO A 124 6.21 -31.86 7.13
N ALA A 125 6.55 -30.89 6.27
CA ALA A 125 7.94 -30.51 5.99
C ALA A 125 8.63 -29.70 7.11
N TRP A 126 7.97 -29.39 8.22
CA TRP A 126 8.62 -28.72 9.35
C TRP A 126 9.64 -29.67 9.99
N PRO A 127 10.91 -29.27 10.19
CA PRO A 127 11.94 -30.17 10.69
C PRO A 127 11.59 -30.72 12.08
N ALA A 128 11.57 -32.04 12.24
CA ALA A 128 11.27 -32.70 13.51
C ALA A 128 12.23 -32.29 14.64
N ALA A 129 13.48 -31.96 14.30
CA ALA A 129 14.47 -31.45 15.25
C ALA A 129 14.13 -30.06 15.82
N ASN A 130 13.24 -29.29 15.19
CA ASN A 130 12.80 -27.99 15.69
C ASN A 130 11.50 -28.10 16.50
N THR A 131 11.64 -28.34 17.80
CA THR A 131 10.54 -28.45 18.76
C THR A 131 10.05 -27.10 19.32
N LYS A 132 10.68 -25.98 18.92
CA LYS A 132 10.37 -24.63 19.43
C LYS A 132 9.14 -24.00 18.78
N LYS A 133 8.63 -24.60 17.70
CA LYS A 133 7.45 -24.15 16.94
C LYS A 133 6.56 -25.36 16.62
N LYS A 134 5.25 -25.13 16.56
CA LYS A 134 4.24 -26.15 16.24
C LYS A 134 2.95 -25.51 15.73
N GLY A 135 2.11 -26.30 15.08
CA GLY A 135 0.80 -25.87 14.58
C GLY A 135 0.89 -24.80 13.50
N ASN A 136 -0.12 -23.93 13.40
CA ASN A 136 -0.30 -22.96 12.32
C ASN A 136 0.92 -22.09 11.98
N VAL A 137 1.81 -21.80 12.94
CA VAL A 137 2.99 -20.96 12.69
C VAL A 137 3.95 -21.60 11.69
N THR A 138 3.96 -22.94 11.62
CA THR A 138 4.80 -23.74 10.73
C THR A 138 4.30 -23.75 9.28
N TRP A 139 3.04 -23.33 9.05
CA TRP A 139 2.43 -23.22 7.72
C TRP A 139 2.65 -21.86 7.04
N ARG A 140 3.37 -20.95 7.69
CA ARG A 140 3.71 -19.64 7.14
C ARG A 140 5.00 -19.77 6.33
N CYS A 141 5.00 -19.33 5.07
CA CYS A 141 6.17 -19.43 4.19
C CYS A 141 7.42 -18.79 4.84
N LYS A 142 7.24 -17.60 5.43
CA LYS A 142 8.30 -16.91 6.18
C LYS A 142 8.92 -17.75 7.30
N SER A 143 8.17 -18.68 7.91
CA SER A 143 8.66 -19.44 9.07
C SER A 143 9.77 -20.43 8.70
N CYS A 144 9.79 -20.91 7.46
CA CYS A 144 10.89 -21.72 6.93
C CYS A 144 11.90 -20.86 6.17
N HIS A 145 11.42 -19.92 5.36
CA HIS A 145 12.24 -19.21 4.38
C HIS A 145 12.77 -17.84 4.86
N GLY A 146 12.40 -17.40 6.06
CA GLY A 146 12.91 -16.18 6.70
C GLY A 146 12.23 -14.89 6.23
N TRP A 147 12.14 -13.89 7.10
CA TRP A 147 11.66 -12.56 6.72
C TRP A 147 12.59 -11.84 5.74
N ASP A 148 13.87 -12.20 5.75
CA ASP A 148 14.90 -11.72 4.82
C ASP A 148 14.95 -12.53 3.52
N GLY A 149 14.12 -13.56 3.39
CA GLY A 149 14.08 -14.46 2.23
C GLY A 149 15.29 -15.39 2.11
N LYS A 150 16.18 -15.45 3.11
CA LYS A 150 17.45 -16.22 3.06
C LYS A 150 17.42 -17.53 3.86
N GLY A 151 16.36 -17.78 4.63
CA GLY A 151 16.20 -19.01 5.42
C GLY A 151 17.41 -19.30 6.30
N LYS A 152 17.97 -20.51 6.18
CA LYS A 152 19.16 -20.98 6.93
C LYS A 152 20.40 -20.10 6.74
N ASP A 153 20.50 -19.38 5.62
CA ASP A 153 21.68 -18.58 5.26
C ASP A 153 21.53 -17.11 5.71
N GLY A 154 20.44 -16.78 6.42
CA GLY A 154 20.14 -15.44 6.90
C GLY A 154 19.79 -15.39 8.38
N ALA A 155 18.83 -14.54 8.73
CA ALA A 155 18.39 -14.32 10.11
C ALA A 155 17.91 -15.59 10.83
N TYR A 156 17.54 -16.64 10.07
CA TYR A 156 17.07 -17.93 10.60
C TYR A 156 18.18 -19.00 10.65
N ALA A 157 19.47 -18.62 10.48
CA ALA A 157 20.61 -19.49 10.79
C ALA A 157 20.64 -19.93 12.28
N SER A 158 19.97 -19.16 13.15
CA SER A 158 19.85 -19.42 14.59
C SER A 158 18.45 -19.05 15.14
N GLY A 159 18.26 -19.23 16.45
CA GLY A 159 17.02 -18.86 17.13
C GLY A 159 15.87 -19.87 17.00
N SER A 160 14.65 -19.42 17.26
CA SER A 160 13.47 -20.31 17.35
C SER A 160 12.95 -20.80 15.99
N TYR A 161 13.37 -20.18 14.89
CA TYR A 161 13.02 -20.59 13.52
C TYR A 161 14.23 -21.19 12.78
N LYS A 162 15.25 -21.68 13.50
CA LYS A 162 16.34 -22.45 12.88
C LYS A 162 15.80 -23.77 12.33
N THR A 163 15.49 -23.79 11.04
CA THR A 163 14.96 -24.98 10.35
C THR A 163 16.02 -25.70 9.53
N GLY A 164 17.08 -24.99 9.10
CA GLY A 164 18.02 -25.53 8.11
C GLY A 164 17.47 -25.54 6.68
N ILE A 165 16.30 -24.92 6.44
CA ILE A 165 15.68 -24.82 5.11
C ILE A 165 16.21 -23.58 4.39
N LYS A 166 16.50 -23.69 3.09
CA LYS A 166 16.97 -22.58 2.25
C LYS A 166 15.93 -21.47 2.09
N GLY A 167 16.41 -20.26 1.83
CA GLY A 167 15.56 -19.11 1.51
C GLY A 167 14.85 -19.20 0.16
N ILE A 168 13.98 -18.24 -0.10
CA ILE A 168 13.34 -18.03 -1.42
C ILE A 168 14.24 -17.23 -2.39
N ASN A 169 15.36 -16.68 -1.91
CA ASN A 169 16.29 -15.87 -2.70
C ASN A 169 16.83 -16.58 -3.95
N GLY A 170 16.90 -17.92 -3.96
CA GLY A 170 17.26 -18.69 -5.15
C GLY A 170 16.21 -18.73 -6.27
N MET A 171 14.98 -18.25 -6.01
CA MET A 171 13.89 -18.17 -6.98
C MET A 171 13.60 -16.73 -7.44
N ALA A 172 14.46 -15.77 -7.10
CA ALA A 172 14.35 -14.41 -7.61
C ALA A 172 14.51 -14.41 -9.14
N GLY A 173 13.59 -13.78 -9.85
CA GLY A 173 13.53 -13.75 -11.32
C GLY A 173 13.09 -15.06 -11.98
N ALA A 174 12.80 -16.12 -11.22
CA ALA A 174 12.31 -17.37 -11.77
C ALA A 174 10.90 -17.22 -12.37
N ASP A 175 10.57 -18.10 -13.31
CA ASP A 175 9.24 -18.16 -13.92
C ASP A 175 8.16 -18.47 -12.87
N THR A 176 7.02 -17.78 -12.96
CA THR A 176 5.95 -17.94 -11.96
C THR A 176 5.30 -19.30 -12.01
N ALA A 177 5.17 -19.95 -13.17
CA ALA A 177 4.61 -21.30 -13.26
C ALA A 177 5.53 -22.32 -12.58
N ALA A 178 6.85 -22.17 -12.72
CA ALA A 178 7.82 -23.00 -12.00
C ALA A 178 7.71 -22.82 -10.48
N ILE A 179 7.54 -21.60 -10.00
CA ILE A 179 7.33 -21.33 -8.56
C ILE A 179 6.01 -21.94 -8.08
N ILE A 180 4.93 -21.83 -8.86
CA ILE A 180 3.62 -22.41 -8.52
C ILE A 180 3.70 -23.93 -8.45
N ALA A 181 4.41 -24.58 -9.38
CA ALA A 181 4.62 -26.02 -9.36
C ALA A 181 5.30 -26.47 -8.05
N VAL A 182 6.34 -25.75 -7.61
CA VAL A 182 7.00 -26.01 -6.32
C VAL A 182 6.05 -25.79 -5.14
N MET A 183 5.22 -24.76 -5.13
CA MET A 183 4.24 -24.55 -4.05
C MET A 183 3.20 -25.66 -3.97
N LYS A 184 2.85 -26.28 -5.10
CA LYS A 184 1.85 -27.36 -5.18
C LYS A 184 2.45 -28.75 -4.97
N ASP A 185 3.78 -28.88 -4.86
CA ASP A 185 4.45 -30.18 -4.65
C ASP A 185 4.12 -30.81 -3.29
N GLU A 186 4.56 -32.06 -3.10
CA GLU A 186 4.33 -32.79 -1.84
C GLU A 186 5.06 -32.17 -0.63
N THR A 187 6.12 -31.40 -0.88
CA THR A 187 6.91 -30.77 0.19
C THR A 187 6.19 -29.57 0.78
N HIS A 188 5.65 -28.67 -0.05
CA HIS A 188 4.87 -27.51 0.39
C HIS A 188 3.41 -27.86 0.64
N ALA A 189 2.87 -28.86 -0.07
CA ALA A 189 1.53 -29.40 0.10
C ALA A 189 0.43 -28.32 0.08
N LEU A 190 0.57 -27.27 -0.75
CA LEU A 190 -0.42 -26.20 -0.86
C LEU A 190 -1.48 -26.47 -1.94
N ALA A 191 -1.33 -27.53 -2.76
CA ALA A 191 -2.31 -27.90 -3.76
C ALA A 191 -3.74 -27.97 -3.17
N GLY A 192 -4.69 -27.29 -3.81
CA GLY A 192 -6.09 -27.21 -3.36
C GLY A 192 -6.32 -26.36 -2.10
N LYS A 193 -5.31 -25.68 -1.54
CA LYS A 193 -5.46 -24.81 -0.36
C LYS A 193 -5.68 -23.34 -0.69
N MET A 194 -5.43 -22.93 -1.93
CA MET A 194 -5.57 -21.56 -2.41
C MET A 194 -6.06 -21.58 -3.87
N ASP A 195 -6.64 -20.47 -4.31
CA ASP A 195 -7.08 -20.32 -5.70
C ASP A 195 -5.89 -19.95 -6.60
N ASP A 196 -6.06 -20.07 -7.92
CA ASP A 196 -4.96 -19.81 -8.86
C ASP A 196 -4.43 -18.36 -8.79
N GLN A 197 -5.28 -17.39 -8.47
CA GLN A 197 -4.83 -16.02 -8.25
C GLN A 197 -3.95 -15.88 -7.00
N ASP A 198 -4.21 -16.65 -5.94
CA ASP A 198 -3.37 -16.64 -4.74
C ASP A 198 -1.98 -17.18 -5.03
N PHE A 199 -1.93 -18.27 -5.80
CA PHE A 199 -0.68 -18.83 -6.29
C PHE A 199 0.07 -17.84 -7.18
N MET A 200 -0.62 -17.17 -8.09
CA MET A 200 -0.01 -16.16 -8.96
C MET A 200 0.57 -14.99 -8.16
N ASP A 201 -0.17 -14.44 -7.20
CA ASP A 201 0.30 -13.34 -6.36
C ASP A 201 1.52 -13.73 -5.52
N LEU A 202 1.47 -14.91 -4.89
CA LEU A 202 2.59 -15.43 -4.12
C LEU A 202 3.81 -15.71 -5.01
N ALA A 203 3.60 -16.22 -6.22
CA ALA A 203 4.68 -16.45 -7.19
C ALA A 203 5.28 -15.12 -7.70
N ASN A 204 4.47 -14.10 -7.94
CA ASN A 204 4.94 -12.75 -8.26
C ASN A 204 5.78 -12.18 -7.12
N TYR A 205 5.36 -12.38 -5.87
CA TYR A 205 6.17 -11.97 -4.71
C TYR A 205 7.51 -12.72 -4.63
N VAL A 206 7.51 -14.03 -4.84
CA VAL A 206 8.75 -14.83 -4.82
C VAL A 206 9.67 -14.46 -5.99
N SER A 207 9.14 -14.27 -7.20
CA SER A 207 9.95 -13.95 -8.37
C SER A 207 10.47 -12.51 -8.34
N LYS A 208 9.58 -11.55 -8.12
CA LYS A 208 9.83 -10.11 -8.35
C LYS A 208 9.71 -9.27 -7.08
N GLY A 209 9.13 -9.82 -6.02
CA GLY A 209 8.76 -9.10 -4.82
C GLY A 209 9.78 -9.05 -3.69
N GLN A 210 10.83 -9.89 -3.77
CA GLN A 210 11.87 -9.99 -2.75
C GLN A 210 12.64 -8.67 -2.58
N VAL A 211 13.06 -8.38 -1.35
CA VAL A 211 13.88 -7.21 -1.03
C VAL A 211 15.22 -7.69 -0.49
N ASP A 212 16.33 -7.20 -1.06
CA ASP A 212 17.65 -7.38 -0.46
C ASP A 212 17.77 -6.51 0.79
N THR A 213 17.29 -7.06 1.90
CA THR A 213 17.21 -6.36 3.18
C THR A 213 18.58 -6.00 3.75
N GLY A 214 19.68 -6.64 3.31
CA GLY A 214 21.03 -6.30 3.75
C GLY A 214 21.48 -4.88 3.33
N LYS A 215 20.84 -4.31 2.31
CA LYS A 215 21.04 -2.91 1.93
C LYS A 215 20.48 -1.94 2.97
N TYR A 216 19.42 -2.32 3.66
CA TYR A 216 18.59 -1.43 4.48
C TYR A 216 18.57 -1.77 5.97
N ILE A 217 19.08 -2.93 6.37
CA ILE A 217 19.07 -3.41 7.75
C ILE A 217 20.47 -3.85 8.14
N ASP A 218 20.96 -3.33 9.26
CA ASP A 218 22.10 -3.88 9.96
C ASP A 218 21.63 -5.10 10.75
N ALA A 219 22.08 -6.28 10.34
CA ALA A 219 21.67 -7.53 10.95
C ALA A 219 22.18 -7.72 12.37
N ALA A 220 23.37 -7.19 12.69
CA ALA A 220 23.99 -7.30 14.00
C ALA A 220 23.30 -6.35 15.00
N ALA A 221 23.10 -5.10 14.61
CA ALA A 221 22.43 -4.10 15.42
C ALA A 221 20.90 -4.30 15.47
N LYS A 222 20.32 -5.01 14.49
CA LYS A 222 18.88 -5.10 14.22
C LYS A 222 18.24 -3.72 14.03
N MET A 223 18.92 -2.87 13.27
CA MET A 223 18.54 -1.48 13.06
C MET A 223 18.46 -1.14 11.57
N PRO A 224 17.61 -0.18 11.17
CA PRO A 224 17.63 0.34 9.80
C PRO A 224 18.95 1.06 9.50
N LYS A 225 19.47 0.88 8.28
CA LYS A 225 20.68 1.53 7.75
C LYS A 225 20.30 2.73 6.90
N GLY A 226 20.93 3.87 7.15
CA GLY A 226 20.78 5.06 6.30
C GLY A 226 19.40 5.74 6.38
N GLY A 227 18.59 5.43 7.40
CA GLY A 227 17.31 6.09 7.63
C GLY A 227 17.45 7.42 8.36
N VAL A 228 16.64 8.40 7.97
CA VAL A 228 16.56 9.73 8.60
C VAL A 228 15.28 9.83 9.41
N ALA A 229 15.38 9.67 10.73
CA ALA A 229 14.22 9.62 11.63
C ALA A 229 13.30 10.85 11.53
N ALA A 230 13.85 12.06 11.34
CA ALA A 230 13.07 13.28 11.18
C ALA A 230 12.19 13.25 9.91
N LYS A 231 12.68 12.68 8.79
CA LYS A 231 11.85 12.46 7.60
C LYS A 231 10.83 11.35 7.85
N GLY A 232 11.26 10.29 8.53
CA GLY A 232 10.42 9.19 8.95
C GLY A 232 9.19 9.62 9.75
N GLU A 233 9.36 10.59 10.65
CA GLU A 233 8.28 11.15 11.45
C GLU A 233 7.22 11.84 10.58
N VAL A 234 7.63 12.60 9.56
CA VAL A 234 6.70 13.25 8.61
C VAL A 234 5.86 12.20 7.89
N TYR A 235 6.50 11.16 7.36
CA TYR A 235 5.80 10.06 6.70
C TYR A 235 4.90 9.29 7.65
N PHE A 236 5.40 8.97 8.85
CA PHE A 236 4.65 8.23 9.87
C PHE A 236 3.39 8.99 10.31
N ASN A 237 3.51 10.29 10.60
CA ASN A 237 2.39 11.13 11.03
C ASN A 237 1.30 11.25 9.96
N THR A 238 1.66 11.12 8.69
CA THR A 238 0.75 11.29 7.55
C THR A 238 0.14 9.96 7.07
N LEU A 239 0.89 8.86 7.18
CA LEU A 239 0.50 7.56 6.60
C LEU A 239 0.12 6.51 7.64
N CYS A 240 0.63 6.62 8.86
CA CYS A 240 0.56 5.55 9.87
C CYS A 240 -0.19 5.97 11.13
N ALA A 241 0.01 7.22 11.59
CA ALA A 241 -0.49 7.68 12.88
C ALA A 241 -2.03 7.70 12.97
N GLN A 242 -2.75 7.75 11.84
CA GLN A 242 -4.22 7.65 11.82
C GLN A 242 -4.72 6.31 12.38
N CYS A 243 -3.93 5.23 12.26
CA CYS A 243 -4.27 3.92 12.81
C CYS A 243 -3.38 3.55 14.01
N HIS A 244 -2.12 3.96 14.00
CA HIS A 244 -1.13 3.55 14.98
C HIS A 244 -0.90 4.53 16.14
N GLY A 245 -1.52 5.71 16.08
CA GLY A 245 -1.23 6.81 17.01
C GLY A 245 0.16 7.38 16.75
N LYS A 246 0.39 8.64 17.16
CA LYS A 246 1.71 9.29 17.00
C LYS A 246 2.81 8.61 17.83
N ASP A 247 2.42 7.95 18.92
CA ASP A 247 3.29 7.19 19.80
C ASP A 247 3.50 5.73 19.35
N GLY A 248 2.80 5.28 18.30
CA GLY A 248 2.87 3.90 17.80
C GLY A 248 2.30 2.86 18.77
N SER A 249 1.44 3.25 19.71
CA SER A 249 0.86 2.35 20.73
C SER A 249 -0.45 1.69 20.29
N MET A 250 -1.04 2.14 19.17
CA MET A 250 -2.33 1.70 18.66
C MET A 250 -2.22 0.69 17.49
N PRO A 251 -3.24 -0.16 17.30
CA PRO A 251 -4.45 -0.31 18.13
C PRO A 251 -4.19 -0.99 19.48
N LYS A 252 -5.12 -0.85 20.44
CA LYS A 252 -4.93 -1.33 21.84
C LYS A 252 -4.75 -2.84 21.93
N ASP A 253 -5.38 -3.60 21.05
CA ASP A 253 -5.30 -5.05 20.92
C ASP A 253 -4.00 -5.53 20.26
N MET A 254 -3.20 -4.62 19.68
CA MET A 254 -1.86 -4.95 19.20
C MET A 254 -0.96 -5.35 20.37
N LYS A 255 -0.39 -6.56 20.33
CA LYS A 255 0.39 -7.15 21.45
C LYS A 255 1.65 -6.37 21.85
N LYS A 256 2.19 -5.52 20.97
CA LYS A 256 3.45 -4.77 21.17
C LYS A 256 3.32 -3.41 20.48
N THR A 257 3.89 -2.35 21.04
CA THR A 257 4.04 -1.07 20.34
C THR A 257 4.89 -1.24 19.08
N LEU A 258 4.78 -0.32 18.12
CA LEU A 258 5.59 -0.36 16.90
C LEU A 258 7.10 -0.31 17.22
N ALA A 259 7.52 0.47 18.22
CA ALA A 259 8.91 0.48 18.67
C ALA A 259 9.38 -0.89 19.16
N LYS A 260 8.52 -1.64 19.86
CA LYS A 260 8.86 -2.99 20.33
C LYS A 260 8.87 -4.02 19.17
N GLN A 261 8.15 -3.77 18.08
CA GLN A 261 8.24 -4.59 16.87
C GLN A 261 9.59 -4.44 16.14
N MET A 262 10.28 -3.30 16.30
CA MET A 262 11.63 -3.10 15.73
C MET A 262 12.69 -4.06 16.27
N SER A 263 12.39 -4.86 17.30
CA SER A 263 13.20 -6.05 17.66
C SER A 263 13.33 -7.08 16.51
N ASN A 264 12.50 -6.97 15.47
CA ASN A 264 12.58 -7.72 14.22
C ASN A 264 12.37 -6.79 13.02
N PRO A 265 13.40 -6.03 12.60
CA PRO A 265 13.25 -5.01 11.55
C PRO A 265 12.86 -5.59 10.18
N TRP A 266 13.23 -6.84 9.88
CA TRP A 266 12.82 -7.52 8.65
C TRP A 266 11.30 -7.71 8.55
N GLU A 267 10.67 -8.08 9.66
CA GLU A 267 9.21 -8.20 9.73
C GLU A 267 8.53 -6.85 9.59
N VAL A 268 9.08 -5.81 10.22
CA VAL A 268 8.55 -4.45 10.12
C VAL A 268 8.63 -3.96 8.67
N MET A 269 9.79 -4.08 8.01
CA MET A 269 9.92 -3.73 6.61
C MET A 269 8.93 -4.50 5.73
N HIS A 270 8.82 -5.82 5.92
CA HIS A 270 7.88 -6.65 5.16
C HIS A 270 6.44 -6.16 5.28
N LYS A 271 6.02 -5.81 6.51
CA LYS A 271 4.64 -5.37 6.79
C LYS A 271 4.36 -3.97 6.28
N ILE A 272 5.31 -3.04 6.34
CA ILE A 272 5.15 -1.71 5.73
C ILE A 272 4.93 -1.86 4.22
N LEU A 273 5.72 -2.73 3.58
CA LEU A 273 5.65 -2.92 2.13
C LEU A 273 4.39 -3.64 1.69
N ASN A 274 4.05 -4.74 2.34
CA ASN A 274 3.04 -5.66 1.83
C ASN A 274 1.70 -5.55 2.59
N GLY A 275 1.69 -4.90 3.75
CA GLY A 275 0.55 -4.81 4.66
C GLY A 275 0.49 -5.94 5.69
N GLN A 276 -0.55 -5.91 6.52
CA GLN A 276 -0.77 -6.88 7.60
C GLN A 276 -1.85 -7.90 7.21
N PRO A 277 -1.58 -9.22 7.26
CA PRO A 277 -2.61 -10.22 6.99
C PRO A 277 -3.78 -10.15 7.96
N GLY A 278 -4.99 -10.02 7.42
CA GLY A 278 -6.24 -10.00 8.19
C GLY A 278 -6.60 -8.66 8.84
N GLU A 279 -5.82 -7.60 8.61
CA GLU A 279 -6.07 -6.26 9.16
C GLU A 279 -6.14 -5.21 8.03
N GLN A 280 -6.62 -4.01 8.36
CA GLN A 280 -6.74 -2.89 7.42
C GLN A 280 -5.42 -2.12 7.20
N MET A 281 -4.27 -2.63 7.65
CA MET A 281 -2.98 -2.00 7.39
C MET A 281 -2.63 -2.12 5.89
N PRO A 282 -2.56 -1.00 5.15
CA PRO A 282 -2.34 -1.01 3.71
C PRO A 282 -0.94 -1.46 3.34
N ALA A 283 -0.77 -1.87 2.09
CA ALA A 283 0.54 -2.09 1.50
C ALA A 283 1.10 -0.76 0.99
N LEU A 284 2.31 -0.40 1.40
CA LEU A 284 3.00 0.82 0.95
C LEU A 284 4.16 0.50 0.00
N ARG A 285 4.03 -0.59 -0.77
CA ARG A 285 5.09 -1.08 -1.65
C ARG A 285 5.52 -0.09 -2.73
N ALA A 286 4.58 0.71 -3.21
CA ALA A 286 4.82 1.73 -4.23
C ALA A 286 5.69 2.90 -3.74
N LEU A 287 5.90 3.04 -2.42
CA LEU A 287 6.80 4.05 -1.87
C LEU A 287 8.26 3.67 -2.15
N ASP A 288 9.07 4.70 -2.39
CA ASP A 288 10.52 4.54 -2.48
C ASP A 288 11.06 3.86 -1.21
N ARG A 289 12.04 2.97 -1.37
CA ARG A 289 12.53 2.18 -0.24
C ARG A 289 13.14 3.05 0.85
N GLN A 290 13.73 4.19 0.50
CA GLN A 290 14.28 5.14 1.46
C GLN A 290 13.19 5.67 2.39
N ILE A 291 11.97 5.93 1.88
CA ILE A 291 10.83 6.37 2.71
C ILE A 291 10.52 5.33 3.79
N VAL A 292 10.53 4.05 3.42
CA VAL A 292 10.29 2.94 4.35
C VAL A 292 11.38 2.83 5.42
N VAL A 293 12.63 3.03 5.02
CA VAL A 293 13.78 3.02 5.94
C VAL A 293 13.76 4.22 6.88
N ASP A 294 13.37 5.41 6.39
CA ASP A 294 13.18 6.61 7.20
C ASP A 294 12.06 6.37 8.24
N ILE A 295 10.91 5.82 7.82
CA ILE A 295 9.83 5.43 8.75
C ILE A 295 10.37 4.46 9.80
N MET A 296 11.07 3.40 9.39
CA MET A 296 11.65 2.43 10.32
C MET A 296 12.62 3.09 11.31
N ALA A 297 13.43 4.07 10.87
CA ALA A 297 14.31 4.81 11.76
C ALA A 297 13.52 5.60 12.81
N HIS A 298 12.44 6.28 12.41
CA HIS A 298 11.53 6.93 13.36
C HIS A 298 10.88 5.94 14.33
N LEU A 299 10.46 4.75 13.90
CA LEU A 299 9.88 3.75 14.80
C LEU A 299 10.83 3.36 15.96
N THR A 300 12.15 3.50 15.78
CA THR A 300 13.13 3.23 16.85
C THR A 300 13.18 4.31 17.93
N THR A 301 12.66 5.51 17.66
CA THR A 301 12.60 6.62 18.62
C THR A 301 11.29 6.63 19.42
N LEU A 302 10.30 5.82 19.03
CA LEU A 302 9.00 5.74 19.68
C LEU A 302 9.04 4.97 21.02
N PRO A 303 8.05 5.16 21.91
CA PRO A 303 7.94 4.42 23.17
C PRO A 303 7.81 2.90 23.00
N LYS A 304 8.59 2.14 23.78
CA LYS A 304 8.56 0.66 23.80
C LYS A 304 7.45 0.08 24.69
N SER A 305 6.88 0.89 25.57
CA SER A 305 5.76 0.57 26.45
C SER A 305 4.52 1.35 26.04
N LYS A 306 3.35 0.77 26.32
CA LYS A 306 2.05 1.44 26.19
C LYS A 306 1.76 2.27 27.43
#